data_AF-A0AAU4DPZ5-F1
#
_entry.id   AF-A0AAU4DPZ5-F1
#
_cell.length_a   1.000
_cell.length_b   1.000
_cell.length_c   1.000
_cell.angle_alpha   90.00
_cell.angle_beta   90.00
_cell.angle_gamma   90.00
#
_symmetry.space_group_name_H-M   'P 1'
#
loop_
_entity.id
_entity.type
_entity.pdbx_description
1 polymer ?
#
loop_
_entity_poly.entity_id
_entity_poly.type
_entity_poly.pdbx_seq_one_letter_code
_entity_poly.pdbx_strand_id
1 'polypeptide(L)'
;MRLDGRPYTVLGLRPGTAAGFATNHYHQTWHILSDRHGAQVLARLLWGLSYERHPGTLIVVDRPFLDPTPFEGEASDPIVLVPRDLTPLGERAARALRRALPLGSPPDGTVRWRTTGLDRALADPDGWREAVRGEHRRGGDFRSLVTRRGGLIVVSAAPWELRAWAVESARLGERGPYESDHMFLGDGCFAPGEVQTFRRYRAMVSSAVVARREVLAEDTSGRPPQAVHERIWRRSAAVRRRTAPAPGARGRGRRTGVGQPARRYLVDGTPEG
;
A
#
# COMPACT_ATOMS: atom_id res chain seq x y z
N MET A 1 -20.83 14.25 -0.73
CA MET A 1 -20.61 14.99 0.55
C MET A 1 -19.99 16.36 0.30
N ARG A 2 -19.93 17.28 1.28
CA ARG A 2 -19.23 18.57 1.14
C ARG A 2 -17.95 18.62 1.97
N LEU A 3 -16.82 18.99 1.36
CA LEU A 3 -15.52 19.18 2.02
C LEU A 3 -14.99 20.58 1.69
N ASP A 4 -14.58 21.34 2.70
CA ASP A 4 -14.14 22.75 2.53
C ASP A 4 -15.12 23.58 1.67
N GLY A 5 -16.43 23.39 1.94
CA GLY A 5 -17.49 24.09 1.22
C GLY A 5 -17.69 23.64 -0.23
N ARG A 6 -16.99 22.62 -0.76
CA ARG A 6 -17.15 22.11 -2.13
C ARG A 6 -17.78 20.72 -2.16
N PRO A 7 -18.57 20.37 -3.19
CA PRO A 7 -19.10 19.03 -3.35
C PRO A 7 -17.99 18.04 -3.75
N TYR A 8 -18.02 16.85 -3.16
CA TYR A 8 -17.17 15.71 -3.51
C TYR A 8 -17.99 14.43 -3.61
N THR A 9 -17.64 13.63 -4.60
CA THR A 9 -18.04 12.23 -4.73
C THR A 9 -16.94 11.38 -4.10
N VAL A 10 -17.25 10.79 -2.94
CA VAL A 10 -16.28 9.98 -2.19
C VAL A 10 -16.64 8.52 -2.35
N LEU A 11 -15.75 7.78 -3.00
CA LEU A 11 -15.90 6.35 -3.24
C LEU A 11 -15.10 5.58 -2.20
N GLY A 12 -15.73 4.61 -1.54
CA GLY A 12 -15.06 3.68 -0.63
C GLY A 12 -15.06 2.26 -1.19
N LEU A 13 -14.22 1.40 -0.61
CA LEU A 13 -14.32 -0.04 -0.85
C LEU A 13 -15.62 -0.60 -0.25
N ARG A 14 -16.22 -1.57 -0.94
CA ARG A 14 -17.43 -2.25 -0.46
C ARG A 14 -17.11 -3.00 0.85
N PRO A 15 -17.97 -2.94 1.88
CA PRO A 15 -17.83 -3.79 3.06
C PRO A 15 -17.67 -5.26 2.68
N GLY A 16 -16.75 -5.96 3.34
CA GLY A 16 -16.41 -7.35 3.02
C GLY A 16 -15.41 -7.54 1.87
N THR A 17 -14.93 -6.46 1.23
CA THR A 17 -13.78 -6.55 0.32
C THR A 17 -12.57 -7.08 1.11
N ALA A 18 -12.03 -8.22 0.71
CA ALA A 18 -10.94 -8.90 1.40
C ALA A 18 -9.57 -8.29 1.07
N ALA A 19 -9.38 -7.00 1.32
CA ALA A 19 -8.11 -6.30 1.12
C ALA A 19 -7.65 -5.65 2.42
N GLY A 20 -6.34 -5.53 2.60
CA GLY A 20 -5.74 -4.86 3.75
C GLY A 20 -4.52 -4.08 3.33
N PHE A 21 -4.39 -2.87 3.83
CA PHE A 21 -3.32 -1.95 3.50
C PHE A 21 -2.72 -1.38 4.78
N ALA A 22 -1.43 -1.09 4.76
CA ALA A 22 -0.81 -0.27 5.78
C ALA A 22 -0.08 0.91 5.12
N THR A 23 0.16 1.97 5.88
CA THR A 23 0.95 3.11 5.44
C THR A 23 2.06 3.40 6.44
N ASN A 24 3.26 3.70 5.93
CA ASN A 24 4.35 4.20 6.75
C ASN A 24 5.18 5.24 5.98
N HIS A 25 6.04 5.93 6.70
CA HIS A 25 7.00 6.86 6.14
C HIS A 25 8.41 6.37 6.46
N TYR A 26 9.15 5.98 5.43
CA TYR A 26 10.50 5.45 5.55
C TYR A 26 11.31 5.83 4.31
N HIS A 27 12.64 5.96 4.44
CA HIS A 27 13.50 6.52 3.38
C HIS A 27 12.98 7.82 2.73
N GLN A 28 12.43 8.72 3.55
CA GLN A 28 11.90 10.03 3.12
C GLN A 28 10.73 9.95 2.12
N THR A 29 10.06 8.80 2.01
CA THR A 29 8.92 8.61 1.12
C THR A 29 7.77 7.88 1.82
N TRP A 30 6.57 8.04 1.30
CA TRP A 30 5.37 7.39 1.83
C TRP A 30 5.12 6.07 1.12
N HIS A 31 4.92 5.01 1.89
CA HIS A 31 4.63 3.70 1.34
C HIS A 31 3.17 3.29 1.54
N ILE A 32 2.64 2.55 0.58
CA ILE A 32 1.44 1.72 0.72
C ILE A 32 1.91 0.28 0.75
N LEU A 33 1.64 -0.41 1.84
CA LEU A 33 2.07 -1.77 2.12
C LEU A 33 0.88 -2.72 2.03
N SER A 34 1.05 -3.88 1.41
CA SER A 34 -0.03 -4.88 1.32
C SER A 34 0.50 -6.30 1.08
N ASP A 35 -0.42 -7.24 0.85
CA ASP A 35 -0.13 -8.50 0.16
C ASP A 35 -0.38 -8.35 -1.36
N ARG A 36 -0.12 -9.42 -2.12
CA ARG A 36 -0.36 -9.44 -3.57
C ARG A 36 -1.81 -9.10 -3.92
N HIS A 37 -2.77 -9.60 -3.14
CA HIS A 37 -4.18 -9.39 -3.45
C HIS A 37 -4.59 -7.93 -3.22
N GLY A 38 -4.15 -7.29 -2.14
CA GLY A 38 -4.40 -5.88 -1.91
C GLY A 38 -3.73 -4.98 -2.96
N ALA A 39 -2.53 -5.32 -3.43
CA ALA A 39 -1.91 -4.62 -4.58
C ALA A 39 -2.75 -4.73 -5.87
N GLN A 40 -3.36 -5.89 -6.14
CA GLN A 40 -4.28 -6.06 -7.27
C GLN A 40 -5.58 -5.23 -7.10
N VAL A 41 -6.09 -5.10 -5.87
CA VAL A 41 -7.22 -4.20 -5.57
C VAL A 41 -6.81 -2.75 -5.82
N LEU A 42 -5.67 -2.31 -5.29
CA LEU A 42 -5.14 -0.96 -5.54
C LEU A 42 -4.99 -0.68 -7.04
N ALA A 43 -4.45 -1.63 -7.79
CA ALA A 43 -4.32 -1.53 -9.25
C ALA A 43 -5.66 -1.26 -9.94
N ARG A 44 -6.72 -1.97 -9.56
CA ARG A 44 -8.07 -1.75 -10.10
C ARG A 44 -8.63 -0.39 -9.71
N LEU A 45 -8.37 0.09 -8.50
CA LEU A 45 -8.78 1.44 -8.07
C LEU A 45 -8.09 2.51 -8.91
N LEU A 46 -6.76 2.47 -9.01
CA LEU A 46 -5.95 3.39 -9.81
C LEU A 46 -6.38 3.37 -11.28
N TRP A 47 -6.58 2.17 -11.85
CA TRP A 47 -7.01 2.01 -13.24
C TRP A 47 -8.34 2.70 -13.49
N GLY A 48 -9.39 2.39 -12.72
CA GLY A 48 -10.69 3.02 -12.97
C GLY A 48 -10.67 4.53 -12.70
N LEU A 49 -9.91 4.99 -11.71
CA LEU A 49 -9.79 6.42 -11.39
C LEU A 49 -9.16 7.20 -12.54
N SER A 50 -8.25 6.57 -13.28
CA SER A 50 -7.62 7.17 -14.46
C SER A 50 -8.60 7.48 -15.61
N TYR A 51 -9.81 6.92 -15.60
CA TYR A 51 -10.85 7.18 -16.59
C TYR A 51 -11.99 8.04 -16.04
N GLU A 52 -11.90 8.47 -14.78
CA GLU A 52 -12.89 9.34 -14.18
C GLU A 52 -12.93 10.69 -14.90
N ARG A 53 -14.15 11.21 -15.10
CA ARG A 53 -14.40 12.46 -15.81
C ARG A 53 -15.21 13.46 -14.99
N HIS A 54 -15.74 13.04 -13.84
CA HIS A 54 -16.51 13.90 -12.95
C HIS A 54 -15.60 14.62 -11.94
N PRO A 55 -15.51 15.96 -11.97
CA PRO A 55 -14.80 16.75 -10.98
C PRO A 55 -15.22 16.43 -9.55
N GLY A 56 -14.27 16.50 -8.61
CA GLY A 56 -14.56 16.27 -7.19
C GLY A 56 -14.70 14.79 -6.81
N THR A 57 -14.36 13.86 -7.70
CA THR A 57 -14.37 12.43 -7.42
C THR A 57 -13.03 11.97 -6.85
N LEU A 58 -13.06 11.22 -5.74
CA LEU A 58 -11.89 10.60 -5.12
C LEU A 58 -12.24 9.24 -4.52
N ILE A 59 -11.22 8.44 -4.27
CA ILE A 59 -11.35 7.13 -3.60
C ILE A 59 -10.71 7.21 -2.22
N VAL A 60 -11.34 6.64 -1.21
CA VAL A 60 -10.82 6.52 0.15
C VAL A 60 -10.71 5.06 0.57
N VAL A 61 -9.55 4.71 1.12
CA VAL A 61 -9.30 3.46 1.85
C VAL A 61 -9.07 3.84 3.31
N ASP A 62 -10.01 3.49 4.19
CA ASP A 62 -10.01 3.86 5.60
C ASP A 62 -10.04 2.61 6.51
N ARG A 63 -10.08 2.82 7.84
CA ARG A 63 -9.92 1.85 8.94
C ARG A 63 -10.41 0.42 8.67
N PRO A 64 -11.61 0.16 8.09
CA PRO A 64 -12.03 -1.22 7.83
C PRO A 64 -11.11 -2.02 6.89
N PHE A 65 -10.28 -1.32 6.11
CA PHE A 65 -9.33 -1.89 5.15
C PHE A 65 -7.88 -1.50 5.47
N LEU A 66 -7.64 -0.90 6.64
CA LEU A 66 -6.30 -0.55 7.09
C LEU A 66 -5.86 -1.47 8.22
N ASP A 67 -4.71 -2.09 8.02
CA ASP A 67 -4.00 -2.82 9.05
C ASP A 67 -3.01 -1.88 9.78
N PRO A 68 -2.61 -2.21 11.01
CA PRO A 68 -1.42 -1.62 11.60
C PRO A 68 -0.16 -1.89 10.75
N THR A 69 0.87 -1.07 10.88
CA THR A 69 2.12 -1.25 10.13
C THR A 69 2.71 -2.64 10.39
N PRO A 70 3.18 -3.36 9.35
CA PRO A 70 3.71 -4.72 9.50
C PRO A 70 5.08 -4.78 10.20
N PHE A 71 5.61 -3.62 10.62
CA PHE A 71 6.90 -3.46 11.26
C PHE A 71 6.75 -3.02 12.73
N GLU A 72 6.15 -1.85 12.98
CA GLU A 72 5.99 -1.24 14.32
C GLU A 72 4.64 -1.54 14.97
N GLY A 73 3.66 -2.05 14.21
CA GLY A 73 2.29 -2.26 14.70
C GLY A 73 1.55 -0.94 14.96
N GLU A 74 1.95 0.14 14.30
CA GLU A 74 1.31 1.46 14.45
C GLU A 74 0.07 1.60 13.60
N ALA A 75 -0.87 2.46 14.00
CA ALA A 75 -2.05 2.72 13.20
C ALA A 75 -1.67 3.39 11.87
N SER A 76 -2.13 2.82 10.77
CA SER A 76 -1.94 3.41 9.44
C SER A 76 -2.83 4.64 9.24
N ASP A 77 -2.32 5.62 8.50
CA ASP A 77 -3.12 6.73 8.02
C ASP A 77 -3.96 6.30 6.79
N PRO A 78 -5.19 6.83 6.63
CA PRO A 78 -6.05 6.50 5.50
C PRO A 78 -5.48 6.98 4.18
N ILE A 79 -5.72 6.19 3.14
CA ILE A 79 -5.23 6.45 1.79
C ILE A 79 -6.34 7.13 0.99
N VAL A 80 -5.98 8.17 0.27
CA VAL A 80 -6.88 8.87 -0.67
C VAL A 80 -6.25 8.92 -2.04
N LEU A 81 -6.94 8.37 -3.03
CA LEU A 81 -6.52 8.40 -4.43
C LEU A 81 -7.27 9.53 -5.15
N VAL A 82 -6.52 10.41 -5.82
CA VAL A 82 -7.05 11.64 -6.40
C VAL A 82 -6.58 11.82 -7.86
N PRO A 83 -7.48 11.93 -8.84
CA PRO A 83 -7.09 12.32 -10.20
C PRO A 83 -6.73 13.80 -10.19
N ARG A 84 -5.43 14.12 -10.33
CA ARG A 84 -4.88 15.46 -10.05
C ARG A 84 -5.59 16.59 -10.80
N ASP A 85 -5.82 16.39 -12.10
CA ASP A 85 -6.31 17.45 -12.99
C ASP A 85 -7.81 17.74 -12.81
N LEU A 86 -8.51 16.89 -12.07
CA LEU A 86 -9.96 16.86 -12.00
C LEU A 86 -10.50 17.12 -10.59
N THR A 87 -9.74 16.77 -9.55
CA THR A 87 -10.18 16.83 -8.16
C THR A 87 -9.14 17.54 -7.28
N PRO A 88 -9.27 18.85 -7.04
CA PRO A 88 -8.39 19.56 -6.12
C PRO A 88 -8.70 19.15 -4.67
N LEU A 89 -7.74 18.58 -3.95
CA LEU A 89 -7.91 18.21 -2.53
C LEU A 89 -6.94 19.00 -1.64
N GLY A 90 -7.35 20.19 -1.20
CA GLY A 90 -6.54 21.05 -0.31
C GLY A 90 -6.48 20.55 1.15
N GLU A 91 -5.60 21.17 1.96
CA GLU A 91 -5.39 20.80 3.38
C GLU A 91 -6.68 20.86 4.21
N ARG A 92 -7.51 21.89 4.03
CA ARG A 92 -8.79 22.03 4.73
C ARG A 92 -9.78 20.93 4.35
N ALA A 93 -9.88 20.62 3.06
CA ALA A 93 -10.73 19.54 2.56
C ALA A 93 -10.26 18.17 3.06
N ALA A 94 -8.95 17.92 3.07
CA ALA A 94 -8.34 16.70 3.61
C ALA A 94 -8.63 16.54 5.12
N ARG A 95 -8.47 17.59 5.93
CA ARG A 95 -8.83 17.56 7.37
C ARG A 95 -10.32 17.34 7.58
N ALA A 96 -11.17 17.95 6.76
CA ALA A 96 -12.62 17.74 6.81
C ALA A 96 -12.97 16.29 6.49
N LEU A 97 -12.34 15.71 5.47
CA LEU A 97 -12.50 14.30 5.12
C LEU A 97 -12.04 13.40 6.27
N ARG A 98 -10.84 13.62 6.82
CA ARG A 98 -10.30 12.85 7.96
C ARG A 98 -11.25 12.84 9.15
N ARG A 99 -11.88 13.97 9.49
CA ARG A 99 -12.87 14.04 10.59
C ARG A 99 -14.16 13.28 10.30
N ALA A 100 -14.52 13.13 9.03
CA ALA A 100 -15.69 12.36 8.61
C ALA A 100 -15.43 10.84 8.53
N LEU A 101 -14.20 10.38 8.79
CA LEU A 101 -13.80 8.98 8.68
C LEU A 101 -13.86 8.24 10.04
N PRO A 102 -14.39 7.00 10.10
CA PRO A 102 -15.00 6.27 9.00
C PRO A 102 -16.33 6.88 8.58
N LEU A 103 -16.68 6.76 7.30
CA LEU A 103 -17.93 7.29 6.77
C LEU A 103 -19.11 6.59 7.48
N GLY A 104 -19.74 7.31 8.41
CA GLY A 104 -20.79 6.76 9.27
C GLY A 104 -22.18 6.74 8.62
N SER A 105 -22.39 7.54 7.58
CA SER A 105 -23.65 7.54 6.82
C SER A 105 -23.71 6.35 5.86
N PRO A 106 -24.90 5.75 5.65
CA PRO A 106 -25.09 4.79 4.56
C PRO A 106 -24.63 5.37 3.22
N PRO A 107 -24.03 4.58 2.34
CA PRO A 107 -23.62 5.05 1.03
C PRO A 107 -24.84 5.42 0.18
N ASP A 108 -24.73 6.48 -0.62
CA ASP A 108 -25.77 6.91 -1.56
C ASP A 108 -26.06 5.85 -2.65
N GLY A 109 -25.13 4.91 -2.85
CA GLY A 109 -25.28 3.80 -3.80
C GLY A 109 -24.01 2.98 -3.95
N THR A 110 -24.02 2.07 -4.91
CA THR A 110 -22.84 1.28 -5.31
C THR A 110 -22.50 1.57 -6.77
N VAL A 111 -21.22 1.86 -7.03
CA VAL A 111 -20.71 2.04 -8.39
C VAL A 111 -20.08 0.75 -8.91
N ARG A 112 -20.28 0.45 -10.20
CA ARG A 112 -19.56 -0.64 -10.86
C ARG A 112 -18.25 -0.10 -11.44
N TRP A 113 -17.15 -0.42 -10.78
CA TRP A 113 -15.81 -0.01 -11.20
C TRP A 113 -15.32 -0.85 -12.40
N ARG A 114 -15.35 -0.29 -13.61
CA ARG A 114 -14.96 -1.01 -14.84
C ARG A 114 -13.45 -0.98 -15.03
N THR A 115 -12.81 -2.15 -15.01
CA THR A 115 -11.34 -2.28 -15.07
C THR A 115 -10.86 -3.27 -16.13
N THR A 116 -11.70 -3.64 -17.11
CA THR A 116 -11.35 -4.62 -18.16
C THR A 116 -10.17 -4.20 -19.03
N GLY A 117 -9.89 -2.90 -19.13
CA GLY A 117 -8.69 -2.40 -19.80
C GLY A 117 -7.39 -2.80 -19.10
N LEU A 118 -7.40 -2.96 -17.76
CA LEU A 118 -6.25 -3.41 -16.99
C LEU A 118 -5.88 -4.83 -17.38
N ASP A 119 -6.87 -5.73 -17.46
CA ASP A 119 -6.65 -7.12 -17.82
C ASP A 119 -6.03 -7.24 -19.24
N ARG A 120 -6.45 -6.37 -20.18
CA ARG A 120 -5.83 -6.28 -21.52
C ARG A 120 -4.38 -5.77 -21.47
N ALA A 121 -4.11 -4.73 -20.69
CA ALA A 121 -2.75 -4.20 -20.51
C ALA A 121 -1.79 -5.20 -19.84
N LEU A 122 -2.32 -6.10 -19.01
CA LEU A 122 -1.55 -7.19 -18.42
C LEU A 122 -1.30 -8.33 -19.42
N ALA A 123 -2.23 -8.57 -20.35
CA ALA A 123 -2.09 -9.59 -21.38
C ALA A 123 -1.08 -9.21 -22.49
N ASP A 124 -0.95 -7.91 -22.79
CA ASP A 124 0.06 -7.37 -23.70
C ASP A 124 0.87 -6.24 -23.04
N PRO A 125 1.87 -6.60 -22.19
CA PRO A 125 2.74 -5.63 -21.53
C PRO A 125 3.48 -4.69 -22.47
N ASP A 126 3.95 -5.20 -23.60
CA ASP A 126 4.87 -4.47 -24.49
C ASP A 126 4.09 -3.45 -25.34
N GLY A 127 2.98 -3.87 -25.95
CA GLY A 127 2.09 -2.98 -26.68
C GLY A 127 1.48 -1.90 -25.78
N TRP A 128 1.13 -2.25 -24.53
CA TRP A 128 0.68 -1.26 -23.55
C TRP A 128 1.78 -0.24 -23.20
N ARG A 129 3.02 -0.69 -22.97
CA ARG A 129 4.14 0.23 -22.65
C ARG A 129 4.39 1.22 -23.78
N GLU A 130 4.31 0.77 -25.03
CA GLU A 130 4.44 1.64 -26.19
C GLU A 130 3.32 2.70 -26.25
N ALA A 131 2.07 2.28 -26.04
CA ALA A 131 0.92 3.18 -26.03
C ALA A 131 1.03 4.26 -24.93
N VAL A 132 1.39 3.87 -23.70
CA VAL A 132 1.53 4.79 -22.57
C VAL A 132 2.72 5.76 -22.74
N ARG A 133 3.84 5.31 -23.31
CA ARG A 133 4.95 6.23 -23.70
C ARG A 133 4.49 7.29 -24.70
N GLY A 134 3.56 6.95 -25.58
CA GLY A 134 2.90 7.90 -26.48
C GLY A 134 2.08 8.95 -25.73
N GLU A 135 1.35 8.56 -24.68
CA GLU A 135 0.56 9.47 -23.85
C GLU A 135 1.44 10.36 -22.97
N HIS A 136 2.44 9.80 -22.29
CA HIS A 136 3.39 10.55 -21.45
C HIS A 136 4.04 11.72 -22.21
N ARG A 137 4.52 11.45 -23.44
CA ARG A 137 5.13 12.49 -24.30
C ARG A 137 4.18 13.64 -24.65
N ARG A 138 2.86 13.40 -24.65
CA ARG A 138 1.84 14.43 -24.91
C ARG A 138 1.40 15.17 -23.63
N GLY A 139 1.63 14.58 -22.46
CA GLY A 139 1.15 15.09 -21.19
C GLY A 139 1.93 16.31 -20.67
N GLY A 140 3.25 16.38 -20.87
CA GLY A 140 4.08 17.40 -20.20
C GLY A 140 4.45 17.00 -18.76
N ASP A 141 5.17 17.89 -18.05
CA ASP A 141 5.71 17.65 -16.70
C ASP A 141 4.62 17.73 -15.62
N PHE A 142 3.92 16.62 -15.40
CA PHE A 142 3.00 16.47 -14.28
C PHE A 142 3.73 15.85 -13.10
N ARG A 143 4.03 16.67 -12.09
CA ARG A 143 4.65 16.18 -10.85
C ARG A 143 3.65 15.41 -10.01
N SER A 144 3.48 14.11 -10.24
CA SER A 144 2.84 13.20 -9.30
C SER A 144 3.25 13.48 -7.85
N LEU A 145 2.34 13.21 -6.93
CA LEU A 145 2.56 13.52 -5.53
C LEU A 145 1.93 12.45 -4.63
N VAL A 146 2.72 11.99 -3.68
CA VAL A 146 2.30 11.15 -2.57
C VAL A 146 2.75 11.87 -1.31
N THR A 147 1.80 12.35 -0.52
CA THR A 147 2.09 13.15 0.67
C THR A 147 1.12 12.83 1.78
N ARG A 148 1.55 13.08 3.01
CA ARG A 148 0.61 13.26 4.11
C ARG A 148 -0.03 14.64 4.05
N ARG A 149 -1.36 14.72 4.08
CA ARG A 149 -2.16 15.95 4.05
C ARG A 149 -3.36 15.81 4.97
N GLY A 150 -3.53 16.68 5.95
CA GLY A 150 -4.63 16.61 6.91
C GLY A 150 -4.79 15.27 7.66
N GLY A 151 -3.71 14.50 7.83
CA GLY A 151 -3.74 13.16 8.44
C GLY A 151 -4.19 12.04 7.49
N LEU A 152 -4.10 12.26 6.18
CA LEU A 152 -4.39 11.30 5.11
C LEU A 152 -3.14 11.15 4.24
N ILE A 153 -2.90 9.96 3.69
CA ILE A 153 -1.92 9.73 2.63
C ILE A 153 -2.61 9.97 1.29
N VAL A 154 -2.29 11.09 0.65
CA VAL A 154 -2.88 11.49 -0.62
C VAL A 154 -1.96 11.07 -1.76
N VAL A 155 -2.44 10.16 -2.60
CA VAL A 155 -1.82 9.75 -3.87
C VAL A 155 -2.53 10.50 -4.99
N SER A 156 -1.82 11.40 -5.66
CA SER A 156 -2.37 12.26 -6.71
C SER A 156 -1.48 12.30 -7.93
N ALA A 157 -2.05 11.94 -9.07
CA ALA A 157 -1.35 11.74 -10.33
C ALA A 157 -2.22 12.12 -11.53
N ALA A 158 -1.58 12.37 -12.67
CA ALA A 158 -2.28 12.49 -13.94
C ALA A 158 -2.90 11.15 -14.35
N PRO A 159 -3.95 11.14 -15.20
CA PRO A 159 -4.59 9.91 -15.66
C PRO A 159 -3.64 8.85 -16.22
N TRP A 160 -2.65 9.25 -17.02
CA TRP A 160 -1.71 8.30 -17.63
C TRP A 160 -0.79 7.66 -16.58
N GLU A 161 -0.37 8.40 -15.55
CA GLU A 161 0.43 7.87 -14.43
C GLU A 161 -0.37 6.90 -13.58
N LEU A 162 -1.64 7.21 -13.30
CA LEU A 162 -2.52 6.30 -12.59
C LEU A 162 -2.66 4.96 -13.34
N ARG A 163 -2.72 4.98 -14.69
CA ARG A 163 -2.69 3.74 -15.50
C ARG A 163 -1.35 3.02 -15.41
N ALA A 164 -0.25 3.77 -15.47
CA ALA A 164 1.08 3.20 -15.35
C ALA A 164 1.26 2.49 -14.00
N TRP A 165 0.92 3.16 -12.91
CA TRP A 165 0.99 2.61 -11.57
C TRP A 165 0.02 1.45 -11.35
N ALA A 166 -1.16 1.49 -11.97
CA ALA A 166 -2.10 0.37 -11.90
C ALA A 166 -1.50 -0.91 -12.49
N VAL A 167 -0.87 -0.83 -13.67
CA VAL A 167 -0.27 -2.01 -14.33
C VAL A 167 0.90 -2.56 -13.53
N GLU A 168 1.78 -1.69 -13.04
CA GLU A 168 2.93 -2.12 -12.24
C GLU A 168 2.49 -2.68 -10.87
N SER A 169 1.48 -2.07 -10.22
CA SER A 169 0.92 -2.58 -8.96
C SER A 169 0.31 -3.97 -9.13
N ALA A 170 -0.38 -4.22 -10.26
CA ALA A 170 -0.99 -5.51 -10.54
C ALA A 170 0.03 -6.65 -10.74
N ARG A 171 1.27 -6.31 -11.10
CA ARG A 171 2.37 -7.27 -11.33
C ARG A 171 3.19 -7.58 -10.09
N LEU A 172 2.98 -6.83 -8.99
CA LEU A 172 3.72 -7.07 -7.75
C LEU A 172 3.47 -8.47 -7.21
N GLY A 173 4.56 -9.11 -6.77
CA GLY A 173 4.54 -10.45 -6.19
C GLY A 173 4.47 -11.59 -7.21
N GLU A 174 4.52 -11.29 -8.52
CA GLU A 174 4.50 -12.31 -9.57
C GLU A 174 5.90 -12.85 -9.94
N ARG A 175 6.95 -12.02 -9.78
CA ARG A 175 8.19 -12.20 -10.56
C ARG A 175 9.46 -12.53 -9.77
N GLY A 176 9.40 -12.57 -8.44
CA GLY A 176 10.62 -12.68 -7.62
C GLY A 176 10.66 -13.91 -6.72
N PRO A 177 11.83 -14.49 -6.44
CA PRO A 177 11.98 -15.46 -5.34
C PRO A 177 11.86 -14.80 -3.95
N TYR A 178 11.90 -13.46 -3.89
CA TYR A 178 11.95 -12.68 -2.67
C TYR A 178 10.65 -12.70 -1.85
N GLU A 179 10.77 -12.45 -0.54
CA GLU A 179 9.63 -12.35 0.38
C GLU A 179 8.86 -11.01 0.24
N SER A 180 9.47 -10.02 -0.40
CA SER A 180 8.87 -8.72 -0.72
C SER A 180 9.09 -8.34 -2.19
N ASP A 181 8.21 -7.48 -2.71
CA ASP A 181 8.29 -6.89 -4.05
C ASP A 181 7.78 -5.45 -4.00
N HIS A 182 8.28 -4.56 -4.85
CA HIS A 182 7.95 -3.13 -4.77
C HIS A 182 7.96 -2.41 -6.12
N MET A 183 7.26 -1.28 -6.16
CA MET A 183 7.35 -0.30 -7.24
C MET A 183 7.30 1.12 -6.70
N PHE A 184 8.03 2.01 -7.36
CA PHE A 184 7.96 3.44 -7.10
C PHE A 184 6.74 4.07 -7.78
N LEU A 185 6.06 4.97 -7.07
CA LEU A 185 4.98 5.81 -7.61
C LEU A 185 5.58 7.07 -8.22
N GLY A 186 6.32 6.89 -9.32
CA GLY A 186 7.09 7.94 -10.00
C GLY A 186 8.44 7.42 -10.46
N ASP A 187 9.35 8.33 -10.82
CA ASP A 187 10.64 7.97 -11.41
C ASP A 187 11.72 7.71 -10.36
N GLY A 188 12.05 6.43 -10.18
CA GLY A 188 13.24 5.97 -9.45
C GLY A 188 13.23 6.26 -7.95
N CYS A 189 14.43 6.37 -7.36
CA CYS A 189 14.63 6.53 -5.92
C CYS A 189 14.17 7.89 -5.35
N PHE A 190 13.83 8.85 -6.22
CA PHE A 190 13.25 10.14 -5.83
C PHE A 190 11.73 10.19 -6.01
N ALA A 191 11.11 9.04 -6.28
CA ALA A 191 9.67 8.97 -6.44
C ALA A 191 8.95 9.41 -5.15
N PRO A 192 7.83 10.13 -5.29
CA PRO A 192 7.11 10.69 -4.15
C PRO A 192 6.50 9.63 -3.23
N GLY A 193 6.34 8.39 -3.69
CA GLY A 193 5.82 7.27 -2.90
C GLY A 193 6.22 5.91 -3.45
N GLU A 194 5.82 4.86 -2.74
CA GLU A 194 6.10 3.47 -3.11
C GLU A 194 4.91 2.55 -2.77
N VAL A 195 4.73 1.49 -3.55
CA VAL A 195 3.86 0.37 -3.19
C VAL A 195 4.72 -0.86 -2.96
N GLN A 196 4.61 -1.45 -1.77
CA GLN A 196 5.33 -2.66 -1.40
C GLN A 196 4.37 -3.80 -1.07
N THR A 197 4.70 -5.00 -1.50
CA THR A 197 3.99 -6.21 -1.15
C THR A 197 4.87 -7.17 -0.37
N PHE A 198 4.26 -7.93 0.53
CA PHE A 198 4.94 -8.98 1.30
C PHE A 198 4.17 -10.30 1.20
N ARG A 199 4.86 -11.40 0.92
CA ARG A 199 4.24 -12.74 0.86
C ARG A 199 3.59 -13.14 2.18
N ARG A 200 4.19 -12.73 3.30
CA ARG A 200 3.73 -13.01 4.66
C ARG A 200 3.12 -11.79 5.34
N TYR A 201 2.62 -10.83 4.56
CA TYR A 201 2.07 -9.56 5.05
C TYR A 201 1.20 -9.71 6.30
N ARG A 202 0.18 -10.58 6.27
CA ARG A 202 -0.72 -10.79 7.41
C ARG A 202 0.00 -11.30 8.66
N ALA A 203 0.92 -12.25 8.49
CA ALA A 203 1.72 -12.75 9.61
C ALA A 203 2.69 -11.69 10.16
N MET A 204 3.20 -10.81 9.30
CA MET A 204 4.02 -9.66 9.72
C MET A 204 3.19 -8.68 10.55
N VAL A 205 2.00 -8.29 10.09
CA VAL A 205 1.05 -7.45 10.83
C VAL A 205 0.72 -8.04 12.20
N SER A 206 0.27 -9.30 12.25
CA SER A 206 -0.09 -9.95 13.53
C SER A 206 1.09 -9.97 14.51
N SER A 207 2.30 -10.22 14.01
CA SER A 207 3.50 -10.26 14.84
C SER A 207 3.92 -8.89 15.35
N ALA A 208 3.77 -7.84 14.51
CA ALA A 208 4.05 -6.47 14.89
C ALA A 208 3.08 -5.96 15.97
N VAL A 209 1.79 -6.29 15.86
CA VAL A 209 0.77 -5.96 16.87
C VAL A 209 1.09 -6.60 18.22
N VAL A 210 1.39 -7.90 18.23
CA VAL A 210 1.78 -8.60 19.46
C VAL A 210 3.05 -8.02 20.05
N ALA A 211 4.08 -7.80 19.23
CA ALA A 211 5.34 -7.22 19.65
C ALA A 211 5.19 -5.83 20.25
N ARG A 212 4.38 -4.96 19.61
CA ARG A 212 4.07 -3.62 20.12
C ARG A 212 3.42 -3.70 21.50
N ARG A 213 2.39 -4.54 21.66
CA ARG A 213 1.71 -4.73 22.94
C ARG A 213 2.68 -5.20 24.03
N GLU A 214 3.51 -6.21 23.74
CA GLU A 214 4.48 -6.73 24.71
C GLU A 214 5.53 -5.67 25.09
N VAL A 215 6.11 -4.97 24.11
CA VAL A 215 7.13 -3.94 24.37
C VAL A 215 6.56 -2.77 25.16
N LEU A 216 5.36 -2.28 24.83
CA LEU A 216 4.72 -1.17 25.54
C LEU A 216 4.29 -1.55 26.97
N ALA A 217 3.97 -2.83 27.23
CA ALA A 217 3.69 -3.31 28.59
C ALA A 217 4.96 -3.38 29.46
N GLU A 218 6.12 -3.61 28.85
CA GLU A 218 7.43 -3.67 29.52
C GLU A 218 8.10 -2.29 29.65
N ASP A 219 7.71 -1.31 28.83
CA ASP A 219 8.38 -0.01 28.76
C ASP A 219 7.70 1.04 29.64
N THR A 220 8.17 1.13 30.88
CA THR A 220 7.78 2.18 31.84
C THR A 220 8.70 3.41 31.76
N SER A 221 9.68 3.42 30.86
CA SER A 221 10.90 4.23 31.02
C SER A 221 10.97 5.51 30.16
N GLY A 222 9.87 5.95 29.53
CA GLY A 222 9.84 7.22 28.79
C GLY A 222 10.86 7.32 27.65
N ARG A 223 11.23 6.19 27.04
CA ARG A 223 12.28 6.11 26.00
C ARG A 223 11.94 6.92 24.75
N PRO A 224 12.95 7.37 23.99
CA PRO A 224 12.71 8.01 22.70
C PRO A 224 12.02 7.03 21.73
N PRO A 225 11.09 7.50 20.88
CA PRO A 225 10.28 6.65 20.00
C PRO A 225 11.09 5.68 19.12
N GLN A 226 12.23 6.11 18.60
CA GLN A 226 13.07 5.28 17.73
C GLN A 226 13.60 4.02 18.45
N ALA A 227 14.04 4.15 19.71
CA ALA A 227 14.52 3.02 20.50
C ALA A 227 13.39 2.02 20.81
N VAL A 228 12.15 2.51 20.93
CA VAL A 228 10.96 1.67 21.07
C VAL A 228 10.68 0.93 19.76
N HIS A 229 10.74 1.60 18.61
CA HIS A 229 10.51 0.99 17.30
C HIS A 229 11.48 -0.15 17.00
N GLU A 230 12.78 0.04 17.25
CA GLU A 230 13.77 -1.01 17.07
C GLU A 230 13.53 -2.23 17.98
N ARG A 231 13.12 -2.00 19.22
CA ARG A 231 12.73 -3.08 20.14
C ARG A 231 11.52 -3.84 19.59
N ILE A 232 10.51 -3.14 19.08
CA ILE A 232 9.33 -3.76 18.45
C ILE A 232 9.76 -4.58 17.24
N TRP A 233 10.62 -4.07 16.38
CA TRP A 233 11.13 -4.82 15.21
C TRP A 233 11.81 -6.12 15.62
N ARG A 234 12.74 -6.07 16.58
CA ARG A 234 13.43 -7.26 17.11
C ARG A 234 12.43 -8.24 17.75
N ARG A 235 11.47 -7.73 18.52
CA ARG A 235 10.43 -8.56 19.17
C ARG A 235 9.50 -9.20 18.14
N SER A 236 9.10 -8.48 17.10
CA SER A 236 8.26 -8.96 16.01
C SER A 236 8.92 -10.11 15.25
N ALA A 237 10.23 -10.03 15.00
CA ALA A 237 11.00 -11.13 14.42
C ALA A 237 11.00 -12.38 15.32
N ALA A 238 11.11 -12.20 16.65
CA ALA A 238 11.02 -13.31 17.61
C ALA A 238 9.61 -13.92 17.65
N VAL A 239 8.55 -13.09 17.65
CA VAL A 239 7.15 -13.55 17.58
C VAL A 239 6.92 -14.40 16.33
N ARG A 240 7.35 -13.95 15.15
CA ARG A 240 7.23 -14.72 13.89
C ARG A 240 7.90 -16.09 13.95
N ARG A 241 9.06 -16.20 14.61
CA ARG A 241 9.77 -17.48 14.76
C ARG A 241 9.02 -18.45 15.67
N ARG A 242 8.33 -17.97 16.70
CA ARG A 242 7.52 -18.78 17.62
C ARG A 242 6.25 -19.34 16.95
N THR A 243 5.65 -18.56 16.06
CA THR A 243 4.38 -18.91 15.39
C THR A 243 4.57 -19.64 14.06
N ALA A 244 5.80 -19.74 13.55
CA ALA A 244 6.09 -20.52 12.37
C ALA A 244 5.88 -22.02 12.66
N PRO A 245 5.17 -22.77 11.80
CA PRO A 245 5.05 -24.21 11.95
C PRO A 245 6.44 -24.86 11.92
N ALA A 246 6.70 -25.78 12.85
CA ALA A 246 7.99 -26.47 12.94
C ALA A 246 8.34 -27.11 11.58
N PRO A 247 9.59 -27.00 11.10
CA PRO A 247 10.02 -27.67 9.89
C PRO A 247 9.93 -29.19 10.12
N GLY A 248 8.86 -29.82 9.62
CA GLY A 248 8.59 -31.25 9.80
C GLY A 248 7.13 -31.64 10.04
N ALA A 249 6.22 -30.68 10.29
CA ALA A 249 4.80 -30.99 10.51
C ALA A 249 3.97 -31.18 9.22
N ARG A 250 4.61 -31.26 8.05
CA ARG A 250 3.97 -31.73 6.81
C ARG A 250 4.40 -33.18 6.56
N GLY A 251 3.47 -34.10 6.78
CA GLY A 251 3.36 -35.43 6.16
C GLY A 251 4.64 -36.24 5.99
N ARG A 252 4.76 -37.32 6.76
CA ARG A 252 5.55 -38.50 6.34
C ARG A 252 4.98 -39.03 5.02
N GLY A 253 5.55 -38.57 3.91
CA GLY A 253 5.30 -39.06 2.55
C GLY A 253 6.60 -39.09 1.78
N ARG A 254 7.21 -40.29 1.73
CA ARG A 254 8.29 -40.78 0.86
C ARG A 254 9.43 -39.80 0.45
N ARG A 255 10.61 -40.09 0.98
CA ARG A 255 11.93 -39.66 0.49
C ARG A 255 12.21 -40.20 -0.93
N THR A 256 12.67 -39.31 -1.81
CA THR A 256 13.79 -39.44 -2.78
C THR A 256 13.96 -38.03 -3.39
N GLY A 257 15.11 -37.40 -3.58
CA GLY A 257 16.51 -37.66 -3.32
C GLY A 257 17.28 -36.33 -3.50
N VAL A 258 18.48 -36.27 -2.91
CA VAL A 258 19.65 -35.41 -3.19
C VAL A 258 19.42 -33.98 -3.72
N GLY A 259 19.70 -32.98 -2.87
CA GLY A 259 19.96 -31.59 -3.27
C GLY A 259 20.87 -30.91 -2.23
N GLN A 260 22.01 -30.37 -2.69
CA GLN A 260 23.06 -29.71 -1.91
C GLN A 260 22.55 -28.59 -0.97
N PRO A 261 23.24 -28.29 0.14
CA PRO A 261 22.82 -27.25 1.07
C PRO A 261 23.01 -25.84 0.48
N ALA A 262 21.91 -25.10 0.38
CA ALA A 262 21.95 -23.66 0.06
C ALA A 262 22.61 -22.89 1.21
N ARG A 263 23.62 -22.09 0.85
CA ARG A 263 24.37 -21.20 1.73
C ARG A 263 23.45 -20.10 2.28
N ARG A 264 23.56 -19.81 3.59
CA ARG A 264 22.94 -18.66 4.27
C ARG A 264 23.70 -17.39 3.89
N TYR A 265 22.99 -16.35 3.46
CA TYR A 265 23.50 -14.98 3.44
C TYR A 265 22.79 -14.17 4.54
N LEU A 266 23.58 -13.53 5.39
CA LEU A 266 23.14 -12.50 6.32
C LEU A 266 23.23 -11.16 5.59
N VAL A 267 22.20 -10.32 5.69
CA VAL A 267 22.23 -8.93 5.24
C VAL A 267 22.22 -8.07 6.50
N ASP A 268 23.34 -7.43 6.78
CA ASP A 268 23.47 -6.39 7.79
C ASP A 268 22.89 -5.08 7.24
N GLY A 269 22.09 -4.41 8.07
CA GLY A 269 21.39 -3.18 7.74
C GLY A 269 21.62 -2.11 8.82
N THR A 270 22.87 -1.87 9.20
CA THR A 270 23.25 -0.66 9.94
C THR A 270 23.53 0.47 8.96
N PRO A 271 22.85 1.63 9.07
CA PRO A 271 23.31 2.84 8.42
C PRO A 271 24.40 3.50 9.28
N GLU A 272 25.60 3.63 8.69
CA GLU A 272 26.56 4.66 9.07
C GLU A 272 26.13 6.00 8.46
N GLY A 273 26.30 7.08 9.22
CA GLY A 273 25.98 8.47 8.85
C GLY A 273 25.53 9.28 10.04
#